data_AF-A0AAE0DZ13-F1
#
_entry.id   AF-A0AAE0DZ13-F1
#
_cell.length_a   1.000
_cell.length_b   1.000
_cell.length_c   1.000
_cell.angle_alpha   90.00
_cell.angle_beta   90.00
_cell.angle_gamma   90.00
#
_symmetry.space_group_name_H-M   'P 1'
#
loop_
_entity.id
_entity.type
_entity.pdbx_description
1 polymer ?
#
loop_
_entity_poly.entity_id
_entity_poly.type
_entity_poly.pdbx_seq_one_letter_code
_entity_poly.pdbx_strand_id
1 'polypeptide(L)'
;MKEKWLEYYKEFPNIYLIAMCFDPRCKLESLPDYLSVYYEQGLKIHYDVDMCCARVKKLLYDLYDEYLRVYGLSLNIDVPQTQNVSRPSSSSGFISLGYNLLSKKTKKLRGSSSSSSTTYSELESYLSTSFEFIEDTEVKKFDILHWWNENERYFPILVMIAKNIISTPVSTVAVEQ
;
A
#
# COMPACT_ATOMS: atom_id res chain seq x y z
N MET A 1 25.93 -24.13 11.71
CA MET A 1 24.68 -24.17 10.93
C MET A 1 23.76 -23.01 11.23
N LYS A 2 23.48 -22.69 12.51
CA LYS A 2 22.63 -21.55 12.90
C LYS A 2 23.08 -20.19 12.32
N GLU A 3 24.38 -19.89 12.36
CA GLU A 3 24.92 -18.61 11.87
C GLU A 3 24.70 -18.43 10.36
N LYS A 4 25.07 -19.43 9.56
CA LYS A 4 24.80 -19.44 8.10
C LYS A 4 23.31 -19.28 7.81
N TRP A 5 22.44 -19.94 8.57
CA TRP A 5 21.00 -19.78 8.41
C TRP A 5 20.56 -18.35 8.72
N LEU A 6 21.01 -17.76 9.83
CA LEU A 6 20.71 -16.37 10.18
C LEU A 6 21.19 -15.38 9.10
N GLU A 7 22.32 -15.63 8.44
CA GLU A 7 22.78 -14.77 7.34
C GLU A 7 21.79 -14.67 6.18
N TYR A 8 21.07 -15.75 5.86
CA TYR A 8 20.06 -15.75 4.79
C TYR A 8 18.74 -15.10 5.22
N TYR A 9 18.35 -15.24 6.48
CA TYR A 9 17.02 -14.82 6.96
C TYR A 9 17.02 -13.51 7.75
N LYS A 10 18.19 -12.98 8.15
CA LYS A 10 18.27 -11.72 8.91
C LYS A 10 17.79 -10.49 8.11
N GLU A 11 17.87 -10.51 6.79
CA GLU A 11 17.35 -9.43 5.96
C GLU A 11 16.05 -9.91 5.33
N PHE A 12 14.94 -9.44 5.88
CA PHE A 12 13.63 -9.74 5.31
C PHE A 12 13.47 -9.03 3.95
N PRO A 13 13.10 -9.74 2.87
CA PRO A 13 13.05 -9.13 1.54
C PRO A 13 12.02 -8.00 1.45
N ASN A 14 12.46 -6.84 0.94
CA ASN A 14 11.62 -5.64 0.86
C ASN A 14 10.32 -5.84 0.07
N ILE A 15 10.33 -6.69 -0.98
CA ILE A 15 9.15 -6.95 -1.81
C ILE A 15 7.97 -7.48 -0.97
N TYR A 16 8.23 -8.33 0.01
CA TYR A 16 7.21 -8.88 0.89
C TYR A 16 6.71 -7.85 1.91
N LEU A 17 7.60 -6.96 2.38
CA LEU A 17 7.21 -5.84 3.25
C LEU A 17 6.35 -4.82 2.51
N ILE A 18 6.67 -4.55 1.25
CA ILE A 18 5.84 -3.70 0.40
C ILE A 18 4.51 -4.39 0.10
N ALA A 19 4.49 -5.69 -0.21
CA ALA A 19 3.25 -6.44 -0.40
C ALA A 19 2.30 -6.33 0.81
N MET A 20 2.85 -6.39 2.02
CA MET A 20 2.11 -6.17 3.26
C MET A 20 1.55 -4.74 3.37
N CYS A 21 2.28 -3.74 2.89
CA CYS A 21 1.78 -2.36 2.84
C CYS A 21 0.58 -2.20 1.90
N PHE A 22 0.48 -3.03 0.86
CA PHE A 22 -0.68 -3.08 -0.05
C PHE A 22 -1.81 -3.99 0.46
N ASP A 23 -1.63 -4.68 1.59
CA ASP A 23 -2.73 -5.33 2.29
C ASP A 23 -3.47 -4.28 3.12
N PRO A 24 -4.74 -3.95 2.78
CA PRO A 24 -5.50 -2.96 3.52
C PRO A 24 -5.69 -3.32 5.00
N ARG A 25 -5.50 -4.58 5.39
CA ARG A 25 -5.61 -5.08 6.77
C ARG A 25 -4.37 -4.84 7.61
N CYS A 26 -3.22 -4.59 6.99
CA CYS A 26 -1.93 -4.43 7.68
C CYS A 26 -1.36 -3.01 7.48
N LYS A 27 -1.22 -2.59 6.22
CA LYS A 27 -0.61 -1.30 5.83
C LYS A 27 0.74 -1.06 6.52
N LEU A 28 1.19 0.20 6.54
CA LEU A 28 2.40 0.62 7.24
C LEU A 28 2.26 0.55 8.77
N GLU A 29 1.04 0.63 9.31
CA GLU A 29 0.80 0.68 10.75
C GLU A 29 1.13 -0.64 11.45
N SER A 30 0.84 -1.78 10.82
CA SER A 30 1.16 -3.11 11.41
C SER A 30 2.61 -3.55 11.19
N LEU A 31 3.40 -2.82 10.41
CA LEU A 31 4.75 -3.22 10.03
C LEU A 31 5.71 -3.32 11.24
N PRO A 32 5.72 -2.39 12.21
CA PRO A 32 6.58 -2.48 13.38
C PRO A 32 6.29 -3.75 14.21
N ASP A 33 5.01 -4.03 14.48
CA ASP A 33 4.61 -5.21 15.27
C ASP A 33 5.01 -6.51 14.57
N TYR A 34 4.79 -6.60 13.25
CA TYR A 34 5.20 -7.75 12.46
C TYR A 34 6.72 -7.97 12.49
N LEU A 35 7.50 -6.91 12.28
CA LEU A 35 8.96 -7.00 12.29
C LEU A 35 9.49 -7.36 13.68
N SER A 36 8.93 -6.80 14.74
CA SER A 36 9.27 -7.14 16.12
C SER A 36 9.02 -8.63 16.39
N VAL A 37 7.86 -9.17 16.01
CA VAL A 37 7.59 -10.62 16.15
C VAL A 37 8.59 -11.45 15.35
N TYR A 38 8.87 -11.07 14.10
CA TYR A 38 9.81 -11.79 13.25
C TYR A 38 11.23 -11.84 13.83
N TYR A 39 11.78 -10.69 14.24
CA TYR A 39 13.16 -10.58 14.71
C TYR A 39 13.32 -11.05 16.16
N GLU A 40 12.43 -10.64 17.06
CA GLU A 40 12.55 -10.96 18.49
C GLU A 40 12.11 -12.38 18.81
N GLN A 41 10.96 -12.83 18.27
CA GLN A 41 10.42 -14.16 18.59
C GLN A 41 10.93 -15.22 17.62
N GLY A 42 10.94 -14.90 16.32
CA GLY A 42 11.36 -15.83 15.26
C GLY A 42 12.88 -16.06 15.23
N LEU A 43 13.64 -14.98 15.03
CA LEU A 43 15.10 -15.05 14.88
C LEU A 43 15.87 -14.93 16.19
N LYS A 44 15.26 -14.34 17.22
CA LYS A 44 15.87 -14.02 18.52
C LYS A 44 17.12 -13.16 18.36
N ILE A 45 17.04 -12.13 17.52
CA ILE A 45 18.10 -11.15 17.28
C ILE A 45 17.58 -9.72 17.48
N HIS A 46 18.48 -8.82 17.86
CA HIS A 46 18.19 -7.40 17.84
C HIS A 46 18.22 -6.89 16.40
N TYR A 47 17.20 -6.14 16.00
CA TYR A 47 17.09 -5.52 14.68
C TYR A 47 16.50 -4.13 14.82
N ASP A 48 16.96 -3.19 14.01
CA ASP A 48 16.46 -1.82 14.01
C ASP A 48 15.15 -1.75 13.19
N VAL A 49 14.04 -1.97 13.89
CA VAL A 49 12.69 -1.98 13.32
C VAL A 49 12.33 -0.60 12.76
N ASP A 50 12.69 0.48 13.45
CA ASP A 50 12.39 1.85 13.02
C ASP A 50 13.09 2.20 11.70
N MET A 51 14.38 1.86 11.59
CA MET A 51 15.13 2.05 10.34
C MET A 51 14.53 1.22 9.19
N CYS A 52 14.09 -0.01 9.47
CA CYS A 52 13.44 -0.84 8.46
C CYS A 52 12.11 -0.26 8.01
N CYS A 53 11.27 0.20 8.95
CA CYS A 53 10.01 0.87 8.65
C CYS A 53 10.23 2.14 7.82
N ALA A 54 11.23 2.96 8.16
CA ALA A 54 11.59 4.14 7.38
C ALA A 54 12.05 3.78 5.96
N ARG A 55 12.84 2.72 5.81
CA ARG A 55 13.29 2.17 4.51
C ARG A 55 12.11 1.70 3.67
N VAL A 56 11.20 0.91 4.23
CA VAL A 56 10.01 0.39 3.54
C VAL A 56 9.08 1.52 3.15
N LYS A 57 8.85 2.50 4.04
CA LYS A 57 8.08 3.71 3.73
C LYS A 57 8.69 4.45 2.56
N LYS A 58 10.00 4.71 2.57
CA LYS A 58 10.67 5.38 1.44
C LYS A 58 10.48 4.60 0.13
N LEU A 59 10.69 3.28 0.15
CA LEU A 59 10.50 2.41 -1.02
C LEU A 59 9.08 2.45 -1.57
N LEU A 60 8.07 2.50 -0.69
CA LEU A 60 6.67 2.61 -1.08
C LEU A 60 6.38 3.90 -1.86
N TYR A 61 6.91 5.03 -1.38
CA TYR A 61 6.72 6.33 -2.04
C TYR A 61 7.51 6.41 -3.35
N ASP A 62 8.77 5.96 -3.35
CA ASP A 62 9.61 5.90 -4.56
C ASP A 62 8.93 5.04 -5.65
N LEU A 63 8.33 3.92 -5.27
CA LEU A 63 7.62 3.03 -6.19
C LEU A 63 6.35 3.69 -6.76
N TYR A 64 5.59 4.37 -5.91
CA TYR A 64 4.41 5.10 -6.35
C TYR A 64 4.77 6.22 -7.33
N ASP A 65 5.83 6.98 -7.06
CA ASP A 65 6.31 8.04 -7.96
C ASP A 65 6.75 7.49 -9.31
N GLU A 66 7.42 6.33 -9.33
CA GLU A 66 7.84 5.69 -10.56
C GLU A 66 6.63 5.24 -11.40
N TYR A 67 5.62 4.66 -10.78
CA TYR A 67 4.38 4.30 -11.48
C TYR A 67 3.61 5.53 -11.96
N LEU A 68 3.54 6.58 -11.15
CA LEU A 68 2.90 7.83 -11.56
C LEU A 68 3.64 8.46 -12.76
N ARG A 69 4.97 8.42 -12.78
CA ARG A 69 5.80 8.89 -13.89
C ARG A 69 5.55 8.12 -15.18
N VAL A 70 5.40 6.80 -15.11
CA VAL A 70 5.22 5.93 -16.29
C VAL A 70 3.78 5.93 -16.78
N TYR A 71 2.79 5.86 -15.87
CA TYR A 71 1.40 5.59 -16.21
C TYR A 71 0.47 6.80 -16.03
N GLY A 72 0.88 7.86 -15.34
CA GLY A 72 0.04 9.02 -15.04
C GLY A 72 -0.54 9.71 -16.28
N LEU A 73 0.23 9.79 -17.37
CA LEU A 73 -0.24 10.35 -18.65
C LEU A 73 -1.26 9.45 -19.36
N SER A 74 -1.10 8.12 -19.26
CA SER A 74 -1.96 7.15 -19.96
C SER A 74 -3.35 7.03 -19.36
N LEU A 75 -3.50 7.37 -18.09
CA LEU A 75 -4.77 7.26 -17.36
C LEU A 75 -5.63 8.52 -17.48
N ASN A 76 -5.23 9.52 -18.28
CA ASN A 76 -5.80 10.87 -18.25
C ASN A 76 -6.00 11.34 -16.80
N ILE A 77 -5.02 11.09 -15.93
CA ILE A 77 -4.97 11.75 -14.62
C ILE A 77 -4.62 13.20 -14.91
N ASP A 78 -5.64 13.94 -15.33
CA ASP A 78 -5.58 15.37 -15.52
C ASP A 78 -5.24 16.00 -14.18
N VAL A 79 -4.06 16.58 -14.10
CA VAL A 79 -3.86 17.80 -13.31
C VAL A 79 -5.02 18.75 -13.73
N PRO A 80 -5.80 19.29 -12.79
CA PRO A 80 -7.26 19.20 -12.88
C PRO A 80 -7.87 19.98 -14.03
N GLN A 81 -8.65 19.31 -14.89
CA GLN A 81 -9.83 19.90 -15.52
C GLN A 81 -11.10 19.15 -15.12
N THR A 82 -12.08 19.94 -14.70
CA THR A 82 -13.33 19.58 -14.04
C THR A 82 -14.23 18.68 -14.88
N GLN A 83 -14.56 17.47 -14.41
CA GLN A 83 -15.80 16.80 -14.83
C GLN A 83 -16.50 16.09 -13.66
N ASN A 84 -17.78 16.45 -13.48
CA ASN A 84 -18.73 15.81 -12.58
C ASN A 84 -19.06 14.41 -13.13
N VAL A 85 -18.77 13.34 -12.39
CA VAL A 85 -19.23 11.99 -12.76
C VAL A 85 -20.14 11.45 -11.66
N SER A 86 -21.34 11.06 -12.10
CA SER A 86 -22.45 10.56 -11.31
C SER A 86 -22.18 9.20 -10.66
N ARG A 87 -22.77 9.02 -9.48
CA ARG A 87 -22.64 7.87 -8.57
C ARG A 87 -23.43 6.65 -9.06
N PRO A 88 -22.86 5.44 -8.96
CA PRO A 88 -23.59 4.26 -8.56
C PRO A 88 -23.21 3.89 -7.11
N SER A 89 -24.21 3.71 -6.28
CA SER A 89 -24.13 3.30 -4.88
C SER A 89 -23.96 1.80 -4.78
N SER A 90 -22.77 1.31 -4.43
CA SER A 90 -22.50 0.05 -3.70
C SER A 90 -20.98 -0.18 -3.58
N SER A 91 -20.38 0.28 -2.49
CA SER A 91 -19.18 -0.31 -1.85
C SER A 91 -18.71 0.58 -0.68
N SER A 92 -18.36 -0.09 0.43
CA SER A 92 -17.85 0.40 1.72
C SER A 92 -17.99 1.91 1.99
N GLY A 93 -19.04 2.28 2.74
CA GLY A 93 -19.36 3.66 3.11
C GLY A 93 -18.20 4.41 3.76
N PHE A 94 -17.26 3.73 4.43
CA PHE A 94 -16.13 4.34 5.12
C PHE A 94 -14.99 4.79 4.20
N ILE A 95 -14.64 3.99 3.18
CA ILE A 95 -13.62 4.38 2.20
C ILE A 95 -14.11 5.57 1.37
N SER A 96 -15.38 5.53 0.96
CA SER A 96 -16.04 6.65 0.28
C SER A 96 -16.08 7.89 1.17
N LEU A 97 -16.39 7.77 2.47
CA LEU A 97 -16.41 8.91 3.39
C LEU A 97 -15.00 9.52 3.57
N GLY A 98 -13.98 8.69 3.78
CA GLY A 98 -12.58 9.09 3.93
C GLY A 98 -12.05 9.79 2.68
N TYR A 99 -12.28 9.21 1.51
CA TYR A 99 -11.94 9.81 0.22
C TYR A 99 -12.67 11.15 0.00
N ASN A 100 -13.97 11.24 0.31
CA ASN A 100 -14.74 12.47 0.18
C ASN A 100 -14.28 13.57 1.16
N LEU A 101 -13.85 13.21 2.37
CA LEU A 101 -13.37 14.18 3.36
C LEU A 101 -11.97 14.70 2.99
N LEU A 102 -11.08 13.81 2.56
CA LEU A 102 -9.73 14.17 2.13
C LEU A 102 -9.74 14.96 0.83
N SER A 103 -10.54 14.57 -0.17
CA SER A 103 -10.72 15.34 -1.41
C SER A 103 -11.32 16.74 -1.18
N LYS A 104 -12.17 16.91 -0.15
CA LYS A 104 -12.65 18.24 0.27
C LYS A 104 -11.55 19.06 0.96
N LYS A 105 -10.70 18.43 1.77
CA LYS A 105 -9.56 19.09 2.44
C LYS A 105 -8.53 19.56 1.41
N THR A 106 -8.18 18.72 0.42
CA THR A 106 -7.24 19.09 -0.65
C THR A 106 -7.78 20.20 -1.55
N LYS A 107 -9.10 20.24 -1.82
CA LYS A 107 -9.74 21.37 -2.53
C LYS A 107 -9.60 22.70 -1.79
N LYS A 108 -9.59 22.70 -0.45
CA LYS A 108 -9.48 23.93 0.37
C LYS A 108 -8.03 24.45 0.46
N LEU A 109 -7.03 23.58 0.32
CA LEU A 109 -5.60 23.94 0.27
C LEU A 109 -5.13 24.49 -1.08
N ARG A 110 -5.95 24.40 -2.14
CA ARG A 110 -5.64 24.87 -3.51
C ARG A 110 -5.49 26.40 -3.64
N GLY A 111 -5.71 27.16 -2.56
CA GLY A 111 -5.52 28.61 -2.51
C GLY A 111 -4.12 29.08 -2.07
N SER A 112 -3.18 28.19 -1.75
CA SER A 112 -1.83 28.61 -1.33
C SER A 112 -0.75 27.60 -1.76
N SER A 113 0.13 28.10 -2.61
CA SER A 113 1.42 27.58 -3.07
C SER A 113 2.05 26.43 -2.27
N SER A 114 2.06 25.22 -2.83
CA SER A 114 3.09 24.19 -2.61
C SER A 114 2.88 23.04 -3.61
N SER A 115 3.84 22.83 -4.52
CA SER A 115 3.78 21.89 -5.64
C SER A 115 4.20 20.44 -5.30
N SER A 116 4.40 20.11 -4.03
CA SER A 116 4.80 18.76 -3.59
C SER A 116 3.68 17.98 -2.87
N SER A 117 2.60 18.66 -2.49
CA SER A 117 1.53 18.06 -1.65
C SER A 117 0.40 17.42 -2.46
N THR A 118 0.42 17.58 -3.79
CA THR A 118 -0.65 17.12 -4.69
C THR A 118 -0.38 15.78 -5.35
N THR A 119 0.87 15.30 -5.39
CA THR A 119 1.26 14.06 -6.09
C THR A 119 0.87 12.79 -5.33
N TYR A 120 0.98 12.79 -4.00
CA TYR A 120 0.68 11.61 -3.16
C TYR A 120 -0.77 11.54 -2.68
N SER A 121 -1.69 12.33 -3.22
CA SER A 121 -3.08 12.40 -2.71
C SER A 121 -3.79 11.03 -2.67
N GLU A 122 -3.47 10.14 -3.60
CA GLU A 122 -3.97 8.76 -3.65
C GLU A 122 -3.33 7.88 -2.57
N LEU A 123 -2.00 7.82 -2.53
CA LEU A 123 -1.23 7.02 -1.56
C LEU A 123 -1.55 7.43 -0.11
N GLU A 124 -1.56 8.73 0.20
CA GLU A 124 -1.91 9.23 1.52
C GLU A 124 -3.36 8.92 1.89
N SER A 125 -4.28 8.98 0.92
CA SER A 125 -5.68 8.61 1.15
C SER A 125 -5.80 7.13 1.50
N TYR A 126 -5.08 6.26 0.79
CA TYR A 126 -5.04 4.84 1.11
C TYR A 126 -4.47 4.58 2.50
N LEU A 127 -3.31 5.17 2.82
CA LEU A 127 -2.64 4.99 4.11
C LEU A 127 -3.47 5.53 5.28
N SER A 128 -4.26 6.58 5.08
CA SER A 128 -5.10 7.19 6.12
C SER A 128 -6.45 6.48 6.32
N THR A 129 -6.84 5.58 5.43
CA THR A 129 -8.14 4.90 5.50
C THR A 129 -8.05 3.75 6.51
N SER A 130 -8.91 3.70 7.53
CA SER A 130 -9.04 2.50 8.36
C SER A 130 -9.76 1.40 7.56
N PHE A 131 -9.23 0.19 7.60
CA PHE A 131 -9.92 -1.00 7.09
C PHE A 131 -10.36 -1.84 8.28
N GLU A 132 -11.67 -1.88 8.50
CA GLU A 132 -12.29 -2.67 9.56
C GLU A 132 -13.24 -3.67 8.92
N PHE A 133 -13.13 -4.93 9.33
CA PHE A 133 -14.13 -5.93 9.01
C PHE A 133 -15.36 -5.72 9.89
N ILE A 134 -16.54 -5.78 9.28
CA ILE A 134 -17.81 -5.67 10.01
C ILE A 134 -18.13 -7.01 10.69
N GLU A 135 -17.70 -8.13 10.11
CA GLU A 135 -17.91 -9.49 10.66
C GLU A 135 -16.67 -10.39 10.50
N ASP A 136 -16.43 -11.28 11.47
CA ASP A 136 -15.32 -12.26 11.46
C ASP A 136 -15.40 -13.26 10.29
N THR A 137 -16.59 -13.49 9.75
CA THR A 137 -16.85 -14.33 8.59
C THR A 137 -16.25 -13.74 7.31
N GLU A 138 -16.18 -12.41 7.19
CA GLU A 138 -15.60 -11.71 6.05
C GLU A 138 -14.08 -11.79 6.04
N VAL A 139 -13.44 -11.91 7.21
CA VAL A 139 -11.99 -12.09 7.35
C VAL A 139 -11.50 -13.34 6.60
N LYS A 140 -12.26 -14.45 6.69
CA LYS A 140 -11.87 -15.74 6.09
C LYS A 140 -12.10 -15.81 4.58
N LYS A 141 -12.94 -14.93 4.02
CA LYS A 141 -13.27 -14.89 2.59
C LYS A 141 -12.67 -13.67 1.89
N PHE A 142 -11.84 -12.90 2.58
CA PHE A 142 -11.26 -11.69 2.03
C PHE A 142 -10.32 -12.00 0.87
N ASP A 143 -10.70 -11.57 -0.33
CA ASP A 143 -9.87 -11.60 -1.52
C ASP A 143 -9.25 -10.22 -1.74
N ILE A 144 -7.94 -10.12 -1.47
CA ILE A 144 -7.18 -8.87 -1.60
C ILE A 144 -7.15 -8.35 -3.05
N LEU A 145 -7.10 -9.23 -4.04
CA LEU A 145 -7.09 -8.82 -5.45
C LEU A 145 -8.48 -8.33 -5.86
N HIS A 146 -9.53 -8.99 -5.39
CA HIS A 146 -10.90 -8.51 -5.56
C HIS A 146 -11.10 -7.13 -4.94
N TRP A 147 -10.62 -6.93 -3.70
CA TRP A 147 -10.70 -5.64 -3.02
C TRP A 147 -10.02 -4.52 -3.83
N TRP A 148 -8.82 -4.77 -4.35
CA TRP A 148 -8.14 -3.80 -5.21
C TRP A 148 -8.94 -3.51 -6.50
N ASN A 149 -9.55 -4.52 -7.13
CA ASN A 149 -10.41 -4.30 -8.30
C ASN A 149 -11.65 -3.45 -7.99
N GLU A 150 -12.30 -3.65 -6.85
CA GLU A 150 -13.46 -2.84 -6.46
C GLU A 150 -13.08 -1.37 -6.18
N ASN A 151 -11.87 -1.13 -5.70
CA ASN A 151 -11.38 0.20 -5.32
C ASN A 151 -10.56 0.90 -6.41
N GLU A 152 -10.48 0.34 -7.62
CA GLU A 152 -9.73 0.91 -8.75
C GLU A 152 -10.13 2.34 -9.12
N ARG A 153 -11.42 2.69 -8.93
CA ARG A 153 -11.90 4.05 -9.18
C ARG A 153 -11.32 5.09 -8.23
N TYR A 154 -10.96 4.68 -7.02
CA TYR A 154 -10.39 5.55 -5.99
C TYR A 154 -8.87 5.54 -6.02
N PHE A 155 -8.28 4.41 -6.43
CA PHE A 155 -6.85 4.16 -6.38
C PHE A 155 -6.29 3.62 -7.70
N PRO A 156 -6.32 4.41 -8.80
CA PRO A 156 -5.92 3.92 -10.12
C PRO A 156 -4.44 3.53 -10.21
N ILE A 157 -3.53 4.27 -9.57
CA ILE A 157 -2.09 3.96 -9.60
C ILE A 157 -1.77 2.81 -8.64
N LEU A 158 -2.31 2.84 -7.42
CA LEU A 158 -2.03 1.81 -6.42
C LEU A 158 -2.57 0.45 -6.85
N VAL A 159 -3.69 0.36 -7.56
CA VAL A 159 -4.19 -0.92 -8.09
C VAL A 159 -3.19 -1.56 -9.05
N MET A 160 -2.54 -0.78 -9.92
CA MET A 160 -1.52 -1.29 -10.83
C MET A 160 -0.34 -1.87 -10.06
N ILE A 161 0.14 -1.14 -9.06
CA ILE A 161 1.25 -1.57 -8.20
C ILE A 161 0.86 -2.82 -7.42
N ALA A 162 -0.30 -2.80 -6.75
CA ALA A 162 -0.83 -3.90 -5.96
C ALA A 162 -0.93 -5.18 -6.79
N LYS A 163 -1.51 -5.10 -8.00
CA LYS A 163 -1.61 -6.24 -8.91
C LYS A 163 -0.24 -6.79 -9.26
N ASN A 164 0.75 -5.94 -9.53
CA ASN A 164 2.10 -6.38 -9.90
C ASN A 164 2.84 -7.03 -8.72
N ILE A 165 2.77 -6.43 -7.53
CA ILE A 165 3.47 -6.93 -6.34
C ILE A 165 2.81 -8.19 -5.79
N ILE A 166 1.50 -8.17 -5.60
CA ILE A 166 0.76 -9.28 -4.97
C ILE A 166 0.70 -10.50 -5.89
N SER A 167 0.70 -10.29 -7.22
CA SER A 167 0.73 -11.41 -8.19
C SER A 167 2.14 -11.96 -8.43
N THR A 168 3.18 -11.39 -7.81
CA THR A 168 4.55 -11.90 -7.96
C THR A 168 4.64 -13.28 -7.29
N PRO A 169 5.00 -14.36 -8.02
CA PRO A 169 5.12 -15.69 -7.43
C PRO A 169 6.24 -15.71 -6.39
N VAL A 170 5.96 -16.34 -5.24
CA VAL A 170 6.85 -16.42 -4.07
C VAL A 170 8.02 -17.41 -4.26
N SER A 171 8.04 -18.15 -5.37
CA SER A 171 9.05 -19.19 -5.62
C SER A 171 10.03 -18.79 -6.72
N THR A 172 11.28 -18.54 -6.32
CA THR A 172 12.45 -18.60 -7.21
C THR A 172 13.21 -19.91 -6.95
N VAL A 173 12.51 -21.05 -6.95
CA VAL A 173 13.20 -22.35 -6.91
C VAL A 173 13.94 -22.51 -8.24
N ALA A 174 15.24 -22.19 -8.22
CA ALA A 174 16.16 -22.76 -9.19
C ALA A 174 16.15 -24.27 -8.95
N VAL A 175 15.79 -25.04 -9.98
CA VAL A 175 16.07 -26.48 -9.98
C VAL A 175 17.59 -26.61 -9.99
N GLU A 176 18.17 -26.97 -8.85
CA GLU A 176 19.54 -27.47 -8.81
C GLU A 176 19.55 -28.76 -9.65
N GLN A 177 20.13 -28.69 -10.84
CA GLN A 177 20.45 -29.85 -11.68
C GLN A 177 21.84 -30.38 -11.34
#